data_AF-A0A967WS68-F1
#
_entry.id   AF-A0A967WS68-F1
#
_cell.length_a   1.000
_cell.length_b   1.000
_cell.length_c   1.000
_cell.angle_alpha   90.00
_cell.angle_beta   90.00
_cell.angle_gamma   90.00
#
_symmetry.space_group_name_H-M   'P 1'
#
loop_
_entity.id
_entity.type
_entity.pdbx_description
1 polymer ?
#
loop_
_entity_poly.entity_id
_entity_poly.type
_entity_poly.pdbx_seq_one_letter_code
_entity_poly.pdbx_strand_id
1 'polypeptide(L)' 'MYALRCADGTLYAGVTTDLARRTAEHNAGRGARYTAGRRPVNLVAAWCFPDRGAAQRAEAR' A
#
# COMPACT_ATOMS: atom_id res chain seq x y z
N MET A 1 0.53 -7.16 -4.42
CA MET A 1 0.74 -5.70 -4.59
C MET A 1 -0.56 -5.00 -4.24
N TYR A 2 -0.52 -3.77 -3.78
CA TYR A 2 -1.69 -2.93 -3.55
C TYR A 2 -1.41 -1.47 -3.91
N ALA A 3 -2.48 -0.73 -4.13
CA ALA A 3 -2.46 0.71 -4.27
C ALA A 3 -3.40 1.34 -3.23
N LEU A 4 -2.90 2.36 -2.54
CA LEU A 4 -3.66 3.20 -1.63
C LEU A 4 -3.83 4.58 -2.24
N ARG A 5 -4.97 5.21 -2.01
CA ARG A 5 -5.18 6.64 -2.23
C ARG A 5 -5.01 7.39 -0.92
N CYS A 6 -4.09 8.32 -0.91
CA CYS A 6 -3.83 9.25 0.18
C CYS A 6 -4.87 10.37 0.23
N ALA A 7 -4.94 11.07 1.37
CA ALA A 7 -5.88 12.19 1.58
C ALA A 7 -5.66 13.37 0.62
N ASP A 8 -4.42 13.54 0.13
CA ASP A 8 -4.06 14.57 -0.86
C ASP A 8 -4.34 14.14 -2.31
N GLY A 9 -5.00 13.00 -2.51
CA GLY A 9 -5.34 12.46 -3.82
C GLY A 9 -4.22 11.68 -4.50
N THR A 10 -2.99 11.66 -3.94
CA THR A 10 -1.87 10.88 -4.48
C THR A 10 -2.04 9.38 -4.25
N LEU A 11 -1.31 8.58 -5.02
CA LEU A 11 -1.28 7.14 -4.90
C LEU A 11 0.01 6.66 -4.24
N TYR A 12 -0.11 5.63 -3.41
CA TYR A 12 0.99 4.90 -2.83
C TYR A 12 0.86 3.42 -3.18
N ALA A 13 1.90 2.84 -3.77
CA ALA A 13 1.96 1.42 -4.07
C ALA A 13 2.84 0.67 -3.05
N GLY A 14 2.54 -0.61 -2.85
CA GLY A 14 3.37 -1.48 -2.02
C GLY A 14 3.03 -2.96 -2.15
N VAL A 15 3.80 -3.79 -1.47
CA VAL A 15 3.57 -5.25 -1.37
C VAL A 15 3.33 -5.64 0.08
N THR A 16 2.31 -6.48 0.30
CA THR A 16 1.99 -7.08 1.60
C THR A 16 1.34 -8.44 1.37
N THR A 17 1.43 -9.31 2.36
CA THR A 17 0.65 -10.56 2.44
C THR A 17 -0.67 -10.37 3.19
N ASP A 18 -0.82 -9.26 3.91
CA ASP A 18 -2.03 -8.90 4.66
C ASP A 18 -2.39 -7.44 4.41
N LEU A 19 -3.49 -7.22 3.67
CA LEU A 19 -3.95 -5.90 3.28
C LEU A 19 -4.63 -5.15 4.42
N ALA A 20 -5.40 -5.84 5.25
CA ALA A 20 -6.17 -5.23 6.32
C ALA A 20 -5.23 -4.69 7.41
N ARG A 21 -4.30 -5.53 7.87
CA ARG A 21 -3.26 -5.12 8.83
C ARG A 21 -2.44 -3.97 8.26
N ARG A 22 -2.01 -4.06 6.99
CA ARG A 22 -1.13 -3.04 6.41
C ARG A 22 -1.84 -1.71 6.23
N THR A 23 -3.09 -1.70 5.78
CA THR A 23 -3.89 -0.48 5.64
C THR A 23 -4.12 0.19 7.00
N ALA A 24 -4.40 -0.60 8.05
CA ALA A 24 -4.52 -0.10 9.41
C ALA A 24 -3.21 0.51 9.94
N GLU A 25 -2.05 -0.09 9.66
CA GLU A 25 -0.74 0.46 10.02
C GLU A 25 -0.47 1.81 9.34
N HIS A 26 -0.81 1.94 8.06
CA HIS A 26 -0.68 3.22 7.36
C HIS A 26 -1.56 4.30 7.98
N ASN A 27 -2.83 3.99 8.30
CA ASN A 27 -3.73 4.93 8.97
C ASN A 27 -3.32 5.25 10.41
N ALA A 28 -2.67 4.33 11.11
CA ALA A 28 -2.06 4.57 12.42
C ALA A 28 -0.77 5.41 12.35
N GLY A 29 -0.26 5.72 11.16
CA GLY A 29 1.02 6.42 10.98
C GLY A 29 2.26 5.55 11.20
N ARG A 30 2.09 4.23 11.34
CA ARG A 30 3.16 3.22 11.50
C ARG A 30 3.57 2.56 10.18
N GLY A 31 2.94 2.96 9.07
CA GLY A 31 3.28 2.52 7.73
C GLY A 31 4.49 3.27 7.16
N ALA A 32 4.52 3.44 5.84
CA ALA A 32 5.61 4.15 5.17
C ALA A 32 5.65 5.64 5.55
N ARG A 33 6.86 6.22 5.63
CA ARG A 33 7.07 7.65 5.91
C ARG A 33 6.24 8.55 4.98
N TYR A 34 6.14 8.17 3.70
CA TYR A 34 5.35 8.89 2.69
C TYR A 34 3.88 9.03 3.10
N THR A 35 3.26 7.91 3.52
CA THR A 35 1.85 7.87 3.91
C THR A 35 1.57 8.46 5.29
N ALA A 36 2.56 8.52 6.19
CA ALA A 36 2.36 8.96 7.58
C ALA A 36 1.85 10.42 7.68
N GLY A 37 2.22 11.29 6.75
CA GLY A 37 1.71 12.67 6.66
C GLY A 37 0.48 12.85 5.76
N ARG A 38 0.00 11.79 5.10
CA ARG A 38 -1.02 11.86 4.03
C ARG A 38 -2.24 10.97 4.32
N ARG A 39 -2.57 10.85 5.60
CA ARG A 39 -3.69 10.07 6.13
C ARG A 39 -5.00 10.89 6.12
N PRO A 40 -6.17 10.25 6.10
CA PRO A 40 -6.38 8.81 5.97
C PRO A 40 -6.00 8.30 4.57
N VAL A 41 -5.60 7.03 4.51
CA VAL A 41 -5.35 6.30 3.26
C VAL A 41 -6.44 5.26 3.06
N ASN A 42 -6.86 5.09 1.81
CA ASN A 42 -7.90 4.13 1.42
C ASN A 42 -7.34 3.13 0.42
N LEU A 43 -7.62 1.84 0.60
CA LEU A 43 -7.29 0.82 -0.38
C LEU A 43 -8.14 1.03 -1.64
N VAL A 44 -7.48 1.20 -2.78
CA VAL A 44 -8.17 1.39 -4.08
C VAL A 44 -8.00 0.23 -5.03
N ALA A 45 -6.91 -0.54 -4.92
CA ALA A 45 -6.68 -1.73 -5.71
C ALA A 45 -5.74 -2.70 -4.99
N ALA A 46 -5.90 -3.99 -5.29
CA ALA A 46 -4.98 -5.03 -4.85
C ALA A 46 -4.87 -6.13 -5.92
N TRP A 47 -3.68 -6.70 -6.01
CA TRP A 47 -3.35 -7.78 -6.95
C TRP A 47 -2.61 -8.90 -6.21
N CYS A 48 -3.09 -10.12 -6.42
CA CYS A 48 -2.48 -11.34 -5.91
C CYS A 48 -1.40 -11.82 -6.87
N PHE A 49 -0.27 -12.28 -6.30
CA PHE A 49 0.84 -12.85 -7.05
C PHE A 49 1.24 -14.18 -6.42
N PRO A 50 1.79 -15.13 -7.19
CA PRO A 50 2.18 -16.44 -6.69
C PRO A 50 3.32 -16.36 -5.67
N ASP A 51 4.20 -15.36 -5.80
CA ASP A 51 5.35 -15.19 -4.92
C ASP A 51 5.70 -13.70 -4.72
N ARG A 52 6.52 -13.43 -3.70
CA ARG A 52 6.98 -12.08 -3.36
C ARG A 52 7.77 -11.44 -4.51
N GLY A 53 8.58 -12.20 -5.23
CA GLY A 53 9.39 -11.71 -6.33
C GLY A 53 8.53 -11.24 -7.51
N ALA A 54 7.48 -11.99 -7.86
CA ALA A 54 6.50 -11.58 -8.86
C ALA A 54 5.79 -10.28 -8.46
N ALA A 55 5.39 -10.14 -7.21
CA ALA A 55 4.78 -8.90 -6.71
C ALA A 55 5.74 -7.70 -6.77
N GLN A 56 7.01 -7.88 -6.41
CA GLN A 56 8.02 -6.82 -6.46
C GLN A 56 8.37 -6.40 -7.89
N ARG A 57 8.47 -7.35 -8.82
CA ARG A 57 8.66 -7.04 -10.25
C ARG A 57 7.50 -6.26 -10.84
N ALA A 58 6.27 -6.53 -10.38
CA ALA A 58 5.09 -5.78 -10.80
C ALA A 58 5.06 -4.36 -10.23
N GLU A 59 5.59 -4.14 -9.03
CA GLU A 59 5.70 -2.81 -8.41
C GLU A 59 6.81 -1.95 -9.05
N ALA A 60 7.89 -2.57 -9.53
CA ALA A 60 9.05 -1.89 -10.11
C ALA A 60 8.91 -1.52 -11.60
N ARG A 61 7.79 -1.89 -12.22
CA ARG A 61 7.47 -1.54 -13.62
C ARG A 61 6.68 -0.24 -13.69
#